data_AF-A0A9N9KF24-F1
#
_entry.id   AF-A0A9N9KF24-F1
#
_cell.length_a   1.000
_cell.length_b   1.000
_cell.length_c   1.000
_cell.angle_alpha   90.00
_cell.angle_beta   90.00
_cell.angle_gamma   90.00
#
_symmetry.space_group_name_H-M   'P 1'
#
loop_
_entity.id
_entity.type
_entity.pdbx_description
1 polymer ?
#
loop_
_entity_poly.entity_id
_entity_poly.type
_entity_poly.pdbx_seq_one_letter_code
_entity_poly.pdbx_strand_id
1 'polypeptide(L)' 'HKKSCFTIVFTCLVDETKLPPVIIFKLVNIPQQVFPAGVFVCTNPKEWMNEDEMLW' A
#
# COMPACT_ATOMS: atom_id res chain seq x y z
N HIS A 1 -10.57 19.32 10.67
CA HIS A 1 -9.54 18.26 10.59
C HIS A 1 -9.75 17.45 9.32
N LYS A 2 -8.76 17.35 8.44
CA LYS A 2 -8.81 16.50 7.24
C LYS A 2 -8.44 15.07 7.67
N LYS A 3 -9.31 14.09 7.42
CA LYS A 3 -9.01 12.69 7.71
C LYS A 3 -8.04 12.16 6.65
N SER A 4 -6.97 11.50 7.07
CA SER A 4 -6.11 10.75 6.15
C SER A 4 -6.85 9.50 5.70
N CYS A 5 -7.05 9.36 4.39
CA CYS A 5 -7.62 8.17 3.78
C CYS A 5 -6.50 7.40 3.07
N PHE A 6 -6.46 6.08 3.25
CA PHE A 6 -5.53 5.20 2.56
C PHE A 6 -6.23 3.90 2.18
N THR A 7 -5.71 3.23 1.17
CA THR A 7 -6.20 1.93 0.72
C THR A 7 -5.23 0.86 1.21
N ILE A 8 -5.75 -0.23 1.76
CA ILE A 8 -4.98 -1.44 2.06
C ILE A 8 -5.31 -2.47 1.00
N VAL A 9 -4.29 -3.07 0.42
CA VAL A 9 -4.43 -4.17 -0.55
C VAL A 9 -3.84 -5.45 0.02
N PHE A 10 -4.64 -6.51 -0.12
CA PHE A 10 -4.23 -7.88 0.16
C PHE A 10 -4.21 -8.64 -1.16
N THR A 11 -3.02 -8.98 -1.62
CA THR A 11 -2.82 -9.73 -2.86
C THR A 11 -2.49 -11.18 -2.54
N CYS A 12 -3.10 -12.08 -3.31
CA CYS A 12 -2.81 -13.49 -3.29
C CYS A 12 -2.47 -13.88 -4.71
N LEU A 13 -1.31 -14.51 -4.90
CA LEU A 13 -0.94 -15.07 -6.19
C LEU A 13 -1.79 -16.31 -6.48
N VAL A 14 -1.83 -16.69 -7.77
CA VAL A 14 -2.60 -17.86 -8.23
C VAL A 14 -2.07 -19.17 -7.63
N ASP A 15 -0.81 -19.19 -7.19
CA ASP A 15 -0.14 -20.31 -6.52
C ASP A 15 -0.34 -20.31 -4.99
N GLU A 16 -1.32 -19.53 -4.51
CA GLU A 16 -1.65 -19.37 -3.08
C GLU A 16 -0.56 -18.66 -2.25
N THR A 17 0.49 -18.14 -2.88
CA THR A 17 1.47 -17.30 -2.21
C THR A 17 0.78 -16.02 -1.74
N LYS A 18 0.78 -15.82 -0.42
CA LYS A 18 0.29 -14.59 0.20
C LYS A 18 1.36 -13.53 0.09
N LEU A 19 1.06 -12.46 -0.62
CA LEU A 19 1.91 -11.29 -0.63
C LEU A 19 1.71 -10.50 0.67
N PRO A 20 2.75 -9.79 1.13
CA PRO A 20 2.64 -8.94 2.30
C PRO A 20 1.61 -7.82 2.04
N PRO A 21 0.89 -7.37 3.08
CA PRO A 21 -0.08 -6.29 2.93
C PRO A 21 0.62 -4.99 2.52
N VAL A 22 0.01 -4.29 1.55
CA VAL A 22 0.51 -3.00 1.06
C VAL A 22 -0.47 -1.89 1.43
N ILE A 23 0.03 -0.85 2.08
CA ILE A 23 -0.67 0.41 2.33
C ILE A 23 -0.28 1.41 1.25
N ILE A 24 -1.27 1.87 0.49
CA ILE A 24 -1.07 2.87 -0.55
C ILE A 24 -1.77 4.17 -0.15
N PHE A 25 -0.98 5.24 -0.02
CA PHE A 25 -1.47 6.59 0.18
C PHE A 25 -1.69 7.28 -1.16
N LYS A 26 -2.83 7.97 -1.31
CA LYS A 26 -3.08 8.91 -2.43
C LYS A 26 -2.29 10.22 -2.32
N LEU A 27 -1.48 10.37 -1.28
CA LEU A 27 -0.66 11.56 -1.03
C LEU A 27 0.68 11.43 -1.74
N VAL A 28 1.36 12.56 -1.96
CA VAL A 28 2.72 12.56 -2.51
C VAL A 28 3.75 12.08 -1.49
N ASN A 29 3.47 12.28 -0.19
CA ASN A 29 4.37 11.94 0.91
C ASN A 29 3.75 10.90 1.85
N ILE A 30 4.56 9.95 2.30
CA ILE A 30 4.20 9.00 3.36
C ILE A 30 4.22 9.75 4.71
N PRO A 31 3.18 9.63 5.55
CA PRO A 31 3.20 10.22 6.88
C PRO A 31 4.34 9.62 7.73
N GLN A 32 5.05 10.48 8.46
CA GLN A 32 6.08 10.06 9.41
C GLN A 32 5.43 9.46 10.65
N GLN A 33 5.12 8.17 10.59
CA GLN A 33 4.56 7.41 11.69
C GLN A 33 5.13 5.98 11.69
N VAL A 34 4.97 5.29 12.80
CA VAL A 34 5.35 3.88 12.89
C VAL A 34 4.25 3.03 12.24
N PHE A 35 4.65 2.18 11.31
CA PHE A 35 3.77 1.19 10.69
C PHE A 35 4.02 -0.20 11.30
N PRO A 36 3.02 -1.09 11.28
CA PRO A 36 3.21 -2.47 11.72
C PRO A 36 4.30 -3.17 10.90
N ALA A 37 5.05 -4.06 11.54
CA ALA A 37 6.05 -4.88 10.85
C ALA A 37 5.41 -5.78 9.80
N GLY A 38 6.10 -5.98 8.68
CA GLY A 38 5.62 -6.82 7.57
C GLY A 38 4.58 -6.15 6.65
N VAL A 39 4.38 -4.83 6.79
CA VAL A 39 3.53 -4.03 5.90
C VAL A 39 4.41 -3.16 5.01
N PHE A 40 4.18 -3.21 3.70
CA PHE A 40 4.81 -2.30 2.76
C PHE A 40 3.99 -1.01 2.66
N VAL A 41 4.68 0.13 2.60
CA VAL A 41 4.02 1.45 2.57
C VAL A 41 4.58 2.26 1.42
N CYS A 42 3.71 2.71 0.52
CA CYS A 42 4.09 3.52 -0.62
C CYS A 42 3.08 4.65 -0.89
N THR A 43 3.46 5.57 -1.76
CA THR A 43 2.60 6.64 -2.27
C THR A 43 2.28 6.38 -3.73
N ASN A 44 1.02 6.59 -4.11
CA ASN A 44 0.59 6.57 -5.50
C ASN A 44 0.11 7.97 -5.92
N PRO A 45 1.02 8.82 -6.41
CA PRO A 45 0.70 10.17 -6.85
C PRO A 45 -0.10 10.21 -8.16
N LYS A 46 -0.19 9.09 -8.89
CA LYS A 46 -0.91 8.99 -10.17
C LYS A 46 -2.34 8.47 -10.03
N GLU A 47 -2.76 8.08 -8.83
CA GLU A 47 -4.10 7.56 -8.48
C GLU A 47 -4.52 6.22 -9.13
N TRP A 48 -3.63 5.51 -9.81
CA TRP A 48 -3.91 4.18 -10.39
C TRP A 48 -2.88 3.16 -9.93
N MET A 49 -3.34 2.08 -9.28
CA MET A 49 -2.49 0.98 -8.84
C MET A 49 -2.13 0.08 -10.02
N ASN A 50 -0.87 -0.32 -10.14
CA ASN A 50 -0.41 -1.27 -11.15
C ASN A 50 0.13 -2.56 -10.49
N GLU A 51 0.47 -3.56 -11.31
CA GLU A 51 1.01 -4.83 -10.84
C GLU A 51 2.34 -4.64 -10.10
N ASP A 52 3.20 -3.72 -10.56
CA ASP A 52 4.48 -3.44 -9.90
C ASP A 52 4.31 -2.96 -8.45
N GLU A 53 3.31 -2.11 -8.19
CA GLU A 53 2.94 -1.65 -6.83
C GLU A 53 2.33 -2.77 -5.98
N MET A 54 1.77 -3.80 -6.61
CA MET A 54 1.13 -4.95 -5.95
C MET A 54 2.09 -6.10 -5.63
N LEU A 55 3.28 -6.14 -6.25
CA LEU A 55 4.26 -7.23 -6.13
C LEU A 55 5.36 -6.96 -5.07
N TRP A 56 5.26 -5.88 -4.30
CA TRP A 56 6.17 -5.56 -3.19
C TRP A 56 5.95 -6.43 -1.96
#